data_AF-A0A6H1ZRU7-F1
#
_entry.id   AF-A0A6H1ZRU7-F1
#
_cell.length_a   1.000
_cell.length_b   1.000
_cell.length_c   1.000
_cell.angle_alpha   90.00
_cell.angle_beta   90.00
_cell.angle_gamma   90.00
#
_symmetry.space_group_name_H-M   'P 1'
#
loop_
_entity.id
_entity.type
_entity.pdbx_description
1 polymer ?
#
loop_
_entity_poly.entity_id
_entity_poly.type
_entity_poly.pdbx_seq_one_letter_code
_entity_poly.pdbx_strand_id
1 'polypeptide(L)'
;MATTYNFTNASLTNVPKPPEFQAYETYPFVRRNIVDLSLRSLDAGEADVGQVINIPANTWVLDVWVRVITAETANGSIDLGYGSDVDYWGNALAIDATGQVATTLHASSTWDAGSINDGDETAQDVTVDNAALGDIVACSLEVDVADLALTAQVTVANNVALQLNNNTGGAIDLASTTYHIYVNKAPMRWQPLYFSAADTIDIKATTDFADVNLDGAKLEVCAIMLKSLDTF
;
A
#
# COMPACT_ATOMS: atom_id res chain seq x y z
N MET A 1 -20.53 -7.03 11.43
CA MET A 1 -19.39 -7.58 12.21
C MET A 1 -18.44 -8.17 11.19
N ALA A 2 -17.15 -7.80 11.21
CA ALA A 2 -16.17 -8.24 10.22
C ALA A 2 -16.18 -9.76 9.99
N THR A 3 -16.25 -10.17 8.72
CA THR A 3 -16.23 -11.57 8.31
C THR A 3 -14.87 -11.93 7.72
N THR A 4 -14.31 -13.06 8.16
CA THR A 4 -13.10 -13.62 7.57
C THR A 4 -13.47 -14.71 6.56
N TYR A 5 -13.07 -14.52 5.30
CA TYR A 5 -13.22 -15.48 4.22
C TYR A 5 -11.90 -16.19 3.95
N ASN A 6 -11.93 -17.51 3.82
CA ASN A 6 -10.72 -18.29 3.55
C ASN A 6 -10.61 -18.58 2.05
N PHE A 7 -9.75 -17.92 1.29
CA PHE A 7 -9.50 -18.19 -0.13
C PHE A 7 -8.40 -19.25 -0.37
N THR A 8 -7.73 -19.74 0.68
CA THR A 8 -6.59 -20.66 0.59
C THR A 8 -6.96 -22.11 0.21
N ASN A 9 -8.24 -22.48 0.27
CA ASN A 9 -8.72 -23.86 0.13
C ASN A 9 -9.78 -24.07 -0.97
N ALA A 10 -9.88 -23.18 -1.96
CA ALA A 10 -11.01 -23.16 -2.90
C ALA A 10 -12.36 -23.06 -2.18
N SER A 11 -12.51 -22.11 -1.25
CA SER A 11 -13.77 -21.86 -0.54
C SER A 11 -14.96 -21.53 -1.43
N LEU A 12 -14.73 -21.35 -2.73
CA LEU A 12 -15.73 -21.10 -3.74
C LEU A 12 -15.78 -22.30 -4.69
N THR A 13 -16.98 -22.87 -4.83
CA THR A 13 -17.26 -23.95 -5.77
C THR A 13 -16.87 -23.51 -7.18
N ASN A 14 -16.01 -24.29 -7.86
CA ASN A 14 -15.49 -24.05 -9.23
C ASN A 14 -14.33 -23.06 -9.38
N VAL A 15 -13.72 -22.57 -8.31
CA VAL A 15 -12.41 -21.89 -8.41
C VAL A 15 -11.31 -22.95 -8.37
N PRO A 16 -10.29 -22.89 -9.26
CA PRO A 16 -9.15 -23.80 -9.20
C PRO A 16 -8.53 -23.77 -7.81
N LYS A 17 -8.43 -24.92 -7.16
CA LYS A 17 -7.71 -25.03 -5.89
C LYS A 17 -6.29 -24.53 -6.11
N PRO A 18 -5.75 -23.64 -5.26
CA PRO A 18 -4.34 -23.30 -5.35
C PRO A 18 -3.52 -24.60 -5.30
N PRO A 19 -2.52 -24.77 -6.17
CA PRO A 19 -1.78 -26.02 -6.25
C PRO A 19 -1.22 -26.37 -4.87
N GLU A 20 -1.45 -27.60 -4.44
CA GLU A 20 -0.85 -28.11 -3.20
C GLU A 20 0.67 -28.06 -3.36
N PHE A 21 1.34 -27.29 -2.51
CA PHE A 21 2.78 -27.10 -2.58
C PHE A 21 3.43 -27.46 -1.26
N GLN A 22 4.46 -28.29 -1.35
CA GLN A 22 5.34 -28.67 -0.26
C GLN A 22 6.48 -27.64 -0.15
N ALA A 23 6.59 -26.98 1.00
CA ALA A 23 7.70 -26.08 1.27
C ALA A 23 9.02 -26.84 1.31
N TYR A 24 10.04 -26.30 0.66
CA TYR A 24 11.40 -26.81 0.69
C TYR A 24 12.32 -25.82 1.42
N GLU A 25 13.31 -26.36 2.12
CA GLU A 25 14.19 -25.60 3.03
C GLU A 25 15.44 -25.04 2.32
N THR A 26 15.68 -25.45 1.07
CA THR A 26 16.95 -25.16 0.37
C THR A 26 16.89 -23.96 -0.57
N TYR A 27 15.71 -23.45 -0.90
CA TYR A 27 15.56 -22.35 -1.85
C TYR A 27 14.28 -21.56 -1.63
N PRO A 28 14.27 -20.25 -1.94
CA PRO A 28 13.05 -19.47 -1.95
C PRO A 28 12.06 -20.03 -2.96
N PHE A 29 10.79 -20.02 -2.60
CA PHE A 29 9.69 -20.46 -3.45
C PHE A 29 8.62 -19.38 -3.55
N VAL A 30 7.87 -19.41 -4.66
CA VAL A 30 6.78 -18.46 -4.90
C VAL A 30 5.45 -19.14 -4.67
N ARG A 31 4.59 -18.54 -3.85
CA ARG A 31 3.18 -18.90 -3.70
C ARG A 31 2.35 -17.86 -4.42
N ARG A 32 1.31 -18.32 -5.13
CA ARG A 32 0.34 -17.44 -5.78
C ARG A 32 -1.04 -18.01 -5.57
N ASN A 33 -2.02 -17.13 -5.39
CA ASN A 33 -3.41 -17.53 -5.36
C ASN A 33 -4.28 -16.45 -6.02
N ILE A 34 -5.33 -16.88 -6.69
CA ILE A 34 -6.29 -15.98 -7.33
C ILE A 34 -7.52 -15.86 -6.46
N VAL A 35 -7.91 -14.64 -6.15
CA VAL A 35 -9.14 -14.28 -5.46
C VAL A 35 -10.11 -13.70 -6.49
N ASP A 36 -11.33 -14.24 -6.52
CA ASP A 36 -12.40 -13.77 -7.39
C ASP A 36 -13.49 -13.11 -6.56
N LEU A 37 -13.44 -11.78 -6.48
CA LEU A 37 -14.32 -10.98 -5.64
C LEU A 37 -15.73 -10.85 -6.24
N SER A 38 -15.90 -11.18 -7.54
CA SER A 38 -17.22 -11.31 -8.18
C SER A 38 -18.06 -12.47 -7.67
N LEU A 39 -17.42 -13.45 -7.04
CA LEU A 39 -18.08 -14.61 -6.45
C LEU A 39 -18.18 -14.51 -4.92
N ARG A 40 -17.38 -13.62 -4.31
CA ARG A 40 -17.35 -13.37 -2.88
C ARG A 40 -16.88 -11.95 -2.61
N SER A 41 -17.82 -11.07 -2.33
CA SER A 41 -17.51 -9.69 -2.03
C SER A 41 -16.80 -9.56 -0.67
N LEU A 42 -15.92 -8.58 -0.56
CA LEU A 42 -15.40 -8.10 0.73
C LEU A 42 -16.08 -6.77 1.04
N ASP A 43 -16.81 -6.70 2.16
CA ASP A 43 -17.45 -5.48 2.62
C ASP A 43 -16.44 -4.57 3.33
N ALA A 44 -16.24 -3.36 2.81
CA ALA A 44 -15.34 -2.38 3.39
C ALA A 44 -15.89 -1.80 4.69
N GLY A 45 -17.20 -1.49 4.75
CA GLY A 45 -17.83 -0.90 5.93
C GLY A 45 -17.84 -1.84 7.14
N GLU A 46 -17.80 -3.15 6.89
CA GLU A 46 -17.65 -4.17 7.93
C GLU A 46 -16.20 -4.63 8.14
N ALA A 47 -15.25 -4.11 7.36
CA ALA A 47 -13.82 -4.45 7.43
C ALA A 47 -13.55 -5.96 7.19
N ASP A 48 -14.25 -6.55 6.22
CA ASP A 48 -14.08 -7.96 5.85
C ASP A 48 -12.65 -8.30 5.41
N VAL A 49 -12.20 -9.50 5.79
CA VAL A 49 -10.82 -9.98 5.53
C VAL A 49 -10.85 -11.24 4.67
N GLY A 50 -10.05 -11.26 3.62
CA GLY A 50 -9.78 -12.44 2.79
C GLY A 50 -8.43 -13.04 3.10
N GLN A 51 -8.38 -14.23 3.69
CA GLN A 51 -7.14 -15.00 3.86
C GLN A 51 -6.76 -15.67 2.54
N VAL A 52 -5.64 -15.30 1.94
CA VAL A 52 -5.34 -15.63 0.54
C VAL A 52 -4.25 -16.68 0.37
N ILE A 53 -3.14 -16.57 1.10
CA ILE A 53 -2.02 -17.51 1.00
C ILE A 53 -1.66 -18.03 2.39
N ASN A 54 -1.64 -19.35 2.56
CA ASN A 54 -1.12 -19.97 3.79
C ASN A 54 0.40 -19.79 3.89
N ILE A 55 0.85 -19.29 5.03
CA ILE A 55 2.24 -19.22 5.47
C ILE A 55 2.48 -20.40 6.43
N PRO A 56 3.35 -21.37 6.08
CA PRO A 56 3.73 -22.42 7.03
C PRO A 56 4.53 -21.84 8.20
N ALA A 57 4.46 -22.49 9.37
CA ALA A 57 5.33 -22.16 10.51
C ALA A 57 6.83 -22.21 10.13
N ASN A 58 7.65 -21.44 10.85
CA ASN A 58 9.08 -21.22 10.62
C ASN A 58 9.39 -20.87 9.16
N THR A 59 8.75 -19.83 8.63
CA THR A 59 8.91 -19.36 7.25
C THR A 59 9.23 -17.87 7.24
N TRP A 60 10.24 -17.49 6.47
CA TRP A 60 10.49 -16.11 6.10
C TRP A 60 9.65 -15.74 4.89
N VAL A 61 8.89 -14.65 4.99
CA VAL A 61 8.25 -13.99 3.85
C VAL A 61 9.18 -12.86 3.40
N LEU A 62 9.66 -12.95 2.17
CA LEU A 62 10.67 -12.04 1.63
C LEU A 62 10.05 -10.85 0.89
N ASP A 63 8.94 -11.09 0.18
CA ASP A 63 8.16 -10.06 -0.50
C ASP A 63 6.74 -10.58 -0.79
N VAL A 64 5.78 -9.66 -0.85
CA VAL A 64 4.39 -9.92 -1.21
C VAL A 64 3.93 -8.80 -2.14
N TRP A 65 3.19 -9.16 -3.19
CA TRP A 65 2.60 -8.18 -4.10
C TRP A 65 1.28 -8.68 -4.67
N VAL A 66 0.50 -7.74 -5.18
CA VAL A 66 -0.77 -8.01 -5.85
C VAL A 66 -0.70 -7.62 -7.31
N ARG A 67 -1.37 -8.43 -8.13
CA ARG A 67 -1.66 -8.13 -9.51
C ARG A 67 -3.15 -8.20 -9.74
N VAL A 68 -3.70 -7.18 -10.39
CA VAL A 68 -5.09 -7.12 -10.83
C VAL A 68 -5.22 -7.84 -12.17
N ILE A 69 -6.04 -8.89 -12.22
CA ILE A 69 -6.42 -9.60 -13.44
C ILE A 69 -7.65 -8.94 -14.06
N THR A 70 -8.63 -8.60 -13.23
CA THR A 70 -9.84 -7.87 -13.60
C THR A 70 -10.03 -6.77 -12.59
N ALA A 71 -10.15 -5.54 -13.08
CA ALA A 71 -10.24 -4.35 -12.25
C ALA A 71 -11.57 -4.26 -11.50
N GLU A 72 -11.53 -3.64 -10.33
CA GLU A 72 -12.72 -3.19 -9.65
C GLU A 72 -13.36 -2.01 -10.40
N THR A 73 -14.69 -1.91 -10.35
CA THR A 73 -15.42 -0.88 -11.11
C THR A 73 -15.59 0.44 -10.36
N ALA A 74 -15.31 0.47 -9.04
CA ALA A 74 -15.67 1.56 -8.15
C ALA A 74 -14.50 2.12 -7.33
N ASN A 75 -13.31 2.36 -7.92
CA ASN A 75 -12.13 2.85 -7.20
C ASN A 75 -11.77 2.01 -5.95
N GLY A 76 -11.99 0.70 -6.02
CA GLY A 76 -11.72 -0.19 -4.91
C GLY A 76 -10.22 -0.27 -4.60
N SER A 77 -9.90 -0.42 -3.32
CA SER A 77 -8.54 -0.60 -2.84
C SER A 77 -8.49 -1.62 -1.70
N ILE A 78 -7.33 -2.24 -1.55
CA ILE A 78 -7.08 -3.26 -0.54
C ILE A 78 -5.90 -2.92 0.34
N ASP A 79 -5.97 -3.32 1.60
CA ASP A 79 -4.79 -3.46 2.43
C ASP A 79 -4.22 -4.88 2.23
N LEU A 80 -2.89 -4.97 2.17
CA LEU A 80 -2.15 -6.21 1.97
C LEU A 80 -1.24 -6.46 3.17
N GLY A 81 -1.59 -7.47 3.95
CA GLY A 81 -0.96 -7.72 5.25
C GLY A 81 -1.19 -9.13 5.76
N TYR A 82 -1.16 -9.28 7.07
CA TYR A 82 -1.37 -10.55 7.77
C TYR A 82 -1.92 -10.29 9.18
N GLY A 83 -2.86 -11.12 9.63
CA GLY A 83 -3.26 -11.16 11.04
C GLY A 83 -3.60 -9.78 11.62
N SER A 84 -2.75 -9.27 12.53
CA SER A 84 -2.95 -7.97 13.20
C SER A 84 -2.38 -6.76 12.45
N ASP A 85 -1.53 -6.97 11.45
CA ASP A 85 -0.90 -5.91 10.65
C ASP A 85 -1.44 -5.99 9.23
N VAL A 86 -2.50 -5.22 8.97
CA VAL A 86 -3.34 -5.35 7.78
C VAL A 86 -2.69 -4.76 6.53
N ASP A 87 -1.66 -3.92 6.67
CA ASP A 87 -1.08 -3.08 5.63
C ASP A 87 0.45 -3.22 5.50
N TYR A 88 1.07 -4.21 6.16
CA TYR A 88 2.52 -4.44 6.14
C TYR A 88 3.18 -4.36 4.75
N TRP A 89 2.55 -4.96 3.73
CA TRP A 89 3.06 -4.98 2.34
C TRP A 89 2.31 -4.02 1.41
N GLY A 90 1.34 -3.27 1.93
CA GLY A 90 0.58 -2.31 1.14
C GLY A 90 -0.64 -1.74 1.87
N ASN A 91 -0.68 -0.43 2.01
CA ASN A 91 -1.83 0.32 2.51
C ASN A 91 -2.70 0.82 1.34
N ALA A 92 -4.00 0.54 1.36
CA ALA A 92 -4.98 1.03 0.38
C ALA A 92 -4.48 0.96 -1.09
N LEU A 93 -3.98 -0.21 -1.49
CA LEU A 93 -3.51 -0.52 -2.83
C LEU A 93 -4.68 -0.51 -3.83
N ALA A 94 -4.64 0.41 -4.79
CA ALA A 94 -5.69 0.55 -5.80
C ALA A 94 -5.80 -0.68 -6.73
N ILE A 95 -7.02 -1.17 -6.92
CA ILE A 95 -7.31 -2.35 -7.76
C ILE A 95 -8.29 -2.04 -8.91
N ASP A 96 -8.46 -0.76 -9.24
CA ASP A 96 -9.33 -0.20 -10.28
C ASP A 96 -8.72 -0.23 -11.70
N ALA A 97 -7.48 -0.70 -11.84
CA ALA A 97 -6.81 -0.90 -13.11
C ALA A 97 -6.12 -2.27 -13.18
N THR A 98 -6.14 -2.90 -14.36
CA THR A 98 -5.44 -4.18 -14.58
C THR A 98 -3.94 -3.99 -14.58
N GLY A 99 -3.19 -4.94 -14.01
CA GLY A 99 -1.72 -4.90 -14.00
C GLY A 99 -1.14 -5.13 -12.61
N GLN A 100 0.16 -4.86 -12.47
CA GLN A 100 0.80 -4.88 -11.15
C GLN A 100 0.34 -3.66 -10.36
N VAL A 101 -0.05 -3.87 -9.10
CA VAL A 101 -0.47 -2.76 -8.25
C VAL A 101 0.76 -1.96 -7.79
N ALA A 102 0.67 -0.64 -7.91
CA ALA A 102 1.75 0.26 -7.52
C ALA A 102 1.83 0.38 -5.99
N THR A 103 3.03 0.20 -5.43
CA THR A 103 3.32 0.47 -4.02
C THR A 103 4.10 1.78 -3.83
N THR A 104 4.33 2.49 -4.93
CA THR A 104 5.08 3.74 -5.02
C THR A 104 4.31 4.67 -5.95
N LEU A 105 4.03 5.89 -5.51
CA LEU A 105 3.39 6.92 -6.31
C LEU A 105 4.32 8.13 -6.48
N HIS A 106 4.13 8.86 -7.57
CA HIS A 106 4.91 10.05 -7.87
C HIS A 106 4.03 11.15 -8.45
N ALA A 107 4.24 12.39 -8.01
CA ALA A 107 3.63 13.58 -8.58
C ALA A 107 4.63 14.73 -8.64
N SER A 108 4.50 15.59 -9.64
CA SER A 108 5.35 16.76 -9.80
C SER A 108 4.61 17.87 -10.51
N SER A 109 4.84 19.12 -10.10
CA SER A 109 4.37 20.31 -10.82
C SER A 109 5.26 21.50 -10.48
N THR A 110 5.08 22.58 -11.21
CA THR A 110 5.70 23.87 -10.89
C THR A 110 4.95 24.53 -9.74
N TRP A 111 5.70 25.09 -8.80
CA TRP A 111 5.20 25.91 -7.70
C TRP A 111 5.99 27.21 -7.62
N ASP A 112 5.25 28.31 -7.48
CA ASP A 112 5.79 29.64 -7.17
C ASP A 112 5.36 29.98 -5.74
N ALA A 113 6.24 29.70 -4.79
CA ALA A 113 6.00 29.94 -3.37
C ALA A 113 6.03 31.44 -3.02
N GLY A 114 6.63 32.26 -3.89
CA GLY A 114 6.86 33.68 -3.68
C GLY A 114 7.71 33.96 -2.44
N SER A 115 7.51 35.17 -1.89
CA SER A 115 8.19 35.59 -0.66
C SER A 115 7.41 35.17 0.59
N ILE A 116 8.09 34.48 1.49
CA ILE A 116 7.56 33.99 2.76
C ILE A 116 8.20 34.81 3.88
N ASN A 117 7.38 35.47 4.70
CA ASN A 117 7.88 36.26 5.83
C ASN A 117 8.41 35.37 6.96
N ASP A 118 9.22 35.93 7.85
CA ASP A 118 9.66 35.22 9.06
C ASP A 118 8.46 34.90 9.98
N GLY A 119 8.44 33.67 10.49
CA GLY A 119 7.35 33.13 11.30
C GLY A 119 6.07 32.80 10.52
N ASP A 120 6.14 32.80 9.19
CA ASP A 120 5.02 32.50 8.28
C ASP A 120 5.27 31.20 7.51
N GLU A 121 4.22 30.73 6.84
CA GLU A 121 4.24 29.50 6.05
C GLU A 121 3.50 29.66 4.74
N THR A 122 3.86 28.83 3.77
CA THR A 122 3.10 28.67 2.53
C THR A 122 2.90 27.20 2.26
N ALA A 123 1.70 26.86 1.81
CA ALA A 123 1.28 25.49 1.58
C ALA A 123 0.79 25.30 0.15
N GLN A 124 1.00 24.08 -0.36
CA GLN A 124 0.53 23.66 -1.67
C GLN A 124 -0.15 22.30 -1.53
N ASP A 125 -1.43 22.24 -1.86
CA ASP A 125 -2.15 20.98 -2.02
C ASP A 125 -1.76 20.34 -3.36
N VAL A 126 -1.37 19.08 -3.31
CA VAL A 126 -0.91 18.30 -4.45
C VAL A 126 -1.76 17.05 -4.56
N THR A 127 -2.42 16.91 -5.71
CA THR A 127 -3.14 15.69 -6.04
C THR A 127 -2.15 14.58 -6.36
N VAL A 128 -2.20 13.51 -5.56
CA VAL A 128 -1.43 12.28 -5.79
C VAL A 128 -2.42 11.13 -5.80
N ASP A 129 -2.82 10.70 -6.99
CA ASP A 129 -3.82 9.65 -7.16
C ASP A 129 -3.41 8.37 -6.43
N ASN A 130 -4.35 7.84 -5.65
CA ASN A 130 -4.25 6.66 -4.79
C ASN A 130 -3.39 6.82 -3.51
N ALA A 131 -2.94 8.03 -3.16
CA ALA A 131 -2.34 8.28 -1.85
C ALA A 131 -3.40 8.13 -0.75
N ALA A 132 -3.07 7.42 0.33
CA ALA A 132 -3.94 7.18 1.47
C ALA A 132 -3.34 7.77 2.75
N LEU A 133 -4.21 8.07 3.73
CA LEU A 133 -3.75 8.55 5.02
C LEU A 133 -2.79 7.53 5.65
N GLY A 134 -1.70 8.01 6.27
CA GLY A 134 -0.68 7.14 6.86
C GLY A 134 0.43 6.70 5.90
N ASP A 135 0.27 6.90 4.59
CA ASP A 135 1.37 6.65 3.63
C ASP A 135 2.57 7.54 3.95
N ILE A 136 3.79 6.98 3.79
CA ILE A 136 5.02 7.76 4.00
C ILE A 136 5.26 8.63 2.77
N VAL A 137 5.43 9.94 2.99
CA VAL A 137 5.69 10.91 1.93
C VAL A 137 7.10 11.48 2.04
N ALA A 138 7.78 11.58 0.91
CA ALA A 138 8.98 12.37 0.75
C ALA A 138 8.74 13.45 -0.32
N CYS A 139 9.37 14.60 -0.13
CA CYS A 139 9.28 15.73 -1.05
C CYS A 139 10.65 16.34 -1.31
N SER A 140 10.82 16.94 -2.48
CA SER A 140 12.01 17.73 -2.82
C SER A 140 11.65 18.86 -3.77
N LEU A 141 12.51 19.87 -3.82
CA LEU A 141 12.44 21.01 -4.75
C LEU A 141 13.71 21.05 -5.60
N GLU A 142 13.62 21.56 -6.82
CA GLU A 142 14.77 21.71 -7.74
C GLU A 142 15.65 22.93 -7.45
N VAL A 143 15.34 23.67 -6.39
CA VAL A 143 16.07 24.87 -5.94
C VAL A 143 16.56 24.69 -4.49
N ASP A 144 17.58 25.45 -4.12
CA ASP A 144 17.99 25.59 -2.73
C ASP A 144 16.86 26.25 -1.93
N VAL A 145 16.44 25.61 -0.83
CA VAL A 145 15.35 26.08 0.02
C VAL A 145 15.79 27.18 0.98
N ALA A 146 17.06 27.61 0.95
CA ALA A 146 17.57 28.77 1.70
C ALA A 146 17.20 28.72 3.20
N ASP A 147 17.43 27.56 3.81
CA ASP A 147 17.13 27.23 5.22
C ASP A 147 15.65 27.13 5.61
N LEU A 148 14.71 27.20 4.66
CA LEU A 148 13.29 26.89 4.92
C LEU A 148 13.09 25.42 5.28
N ALA A 149 12.16 25.15 6.19
CA ALA A 149 11.76 23.78 6.51
C ALA A 149 10.65 23.33 5.56
N LEU A 150 10.97 22.35 4.70
CA LEU A 150 10.02 21.70 3.80
C LEU A 150 9.43 20.45 4.48
N THR A 151 8.11 20.35 4.50
CA THR A 151 7.39 19.17 4.99
C THR A 151 6.32 18.73 3.99
N ALA A 152 5.96 17.44 4.01
CA ALA A 152 4.87 16.90 3.23
C ALA A 152 4.14 15.80 4.01
N GLN A 153 2.83 15.73 3.86
CA GLN A 153 1.99 14.70 4.47
C GLN A 153 0.76 14.41 3.62
N VAL A 154 0.31 13.14 3.58
CA VAL A 154 -1.02 12.83 3.05
C VAL A 154 -2.05 13.30 4.08
N THR A 155 -2.87 14.29 3.74
CA THR A 155 -3.86 14.85 4.67
C THR A 155 -5.21 14.16 4.55
N VAL A 156 -5.56 13.74 3.33
CA VAL A 156 -6.73 12.92 3.01
C VAL A 156 -6.42 12.07 1.78
N ALA A 157 -7.30 11.12 1.46
CA ALA A 157 -7.27 10.37 0.22
C ALA A 157 -6.98 11.28 -1.01
N ASN A 158 -6.00 10.88 -1.82
CA ASN A 158 -5.52 11.57 -3.02
C ASN A 158 -4.88 12.96 -2.81
N ASN A 159 -4.68 13.43 -1.58
CA ASN A 159 -4.16 14.78 -1.33
C ASN A 159 -2.93 14.78 -0.42
N VAL A 160 -1.84 15.35 -0.92
CA VAL A 160 -0.64 15.62 -0.17
C VAL A 160 -0.53 17.12 0.05
N ALA A 161 -0.40 17.55 1.30
CA ALA A 161 -0.09 18.95 1.61
C ALA A 161 1.43 19.11 1.75
N LEU A 162 2.03 19.93 0.89
CA LEU A 162 3.39 20.43 1.06
C LEU A 162 3.34 21.72 1.85
N GLN A 163 4.34 21.96 2.70
CA GLN A 163 4.44 23.18 3.46
C GLN A 163 5.91 23.62 3.58
N LEU A 164 6.17 24.89 3.26
CA LEU A 164 7.43 25.58 3.54
C LEU A 164 7.23 26.53 4.72
N ASN A 165 8.04 26.34 5.75
CA ASN A 165 8.02 27.17 6.95
C ASN A 165 9.29 28.03 7.01
N ASN A 166 9.11 29.33 7.21
CA ASN A 166 10.22 30.25 7.35
C ASN A 166 10.45 30.65 8.82
N ASN A 167 11.56 30.18 9.37
CA ASN A 167 12.00 30.50 10.73
C ASN A 167 13.42 31.11 10.73
N THR A 168 13.79 31.79 9.65
CA THR A 168 15.18 32.24 9.39
C THR A 168 15.49 33.63 9.96
N GLY A 169 14.50 34.35 10.50
CA GLY A 169 14.67 35.72 11.02
C GLY A 169 14.54 36.82 9.97
N GLY A 170 14.18 36.47 8.72
CA GLY A 170 13.93 37.40 7.63
C GLY A 170 13.05 36.80 6.54
N ALA A 171 12.54 37.62 5.63
CA ALA A 171 11.78 37.13 4.50
C ALA A 171 12.70 36.41 3.50
N ILE A 172 12.27 35.26 3.00
CA ILE A 172 12.95 34.50 1.95
C ILE A 172 12.05 34.53 0.71
N ASP A 173 12.64 34.89 -0.44
CA ASP A 173 11.97 34.87 -1.74
C ASP A 173 12.49 33.70 -2.55
N LEU A 174 11.67 32.67 -2.73
CA LEU A 174 12.06 31.45 -3.40
C LEU A 174 11.74 31.55 -4.90
N ALA A 175 12.70 31.21 -5.75
CA ALA A 175 12.45 31.14 -7.17
C ALA A 175 11.38 30.07 -7.49
N SER A 176 10.50 30.35 -8.45
CA SER A 176 9.60 29.34 -9.01
C SER A 176 10.39 28.08 -9.41
N THR A 177 9.89 26.93 -8.97
CA THR A 177 10.61 25.65 -9.04
C THR A 177 9.65 24.50 -9.28
N THR A 178 10.17 23.33 -9.62
CA THR A 178 9.39 22.09 -9.66
C THR A 178 9.51 21.38 -8.32
N TYR A 179 8.38 20.93 -7.78
CA TYR A 179 8.38 19.96 -6.69
C TYR A 179 8.30 18.53 -7.21
N HIS A 180 8.90 17.61 -6.47
CA HIS A 180 8.74 16.17 -6.68
C HIS A 180 8.22 15.54 -5.39
N ILE A 181 7.15 14.75 -5.52
CA ILE A 181 6.50 14.04 -4.42
C ILE A 181 6.61 12.55 -4.68
N TYR A 182 7.03 11.84 -3.64
CA TYR A 182 7.11 10.40 -3.59
C TYR A 182 6.27 9.90 -2.44
N VAL A 183 5.35 8.97 -2.72
CA VAL A 183 4.50 8.33 -1.70
C VAL A 183 4.82 6.84 -1.68
N ASN A 184 5.21 6.33 -0.51
CA ASN A 184 5.47 4.92 -0.27
C ASN A 184 4.27 4.30 0.43
N LYS A 185 3.58 3.40 -0.28
CA LYS A 185 2.40 2.69 0.23
C LYS A 185 2.75 1.40 0.96
N ALA A 186 4.03 0.99 0.97
CA ALA A 186 4.46 -0.28 1.54
C ALA A 186 5.88 -0.17 2.14
N PRO A 187 6.08 0.65 3.19
CA PRO A 187 7.41 0.96 3.70
C PRO A 187 8.13 -0.25 4.30
N MET A 188 7.38 -1.21 4.85
CA MET A 188 7.94 -2.44 5.43
C MET A 188 8.12 -3.57 4.40
N ARG A 189 7.73 -3.35 3.13
CA ARG A 189 7.79 -4.38 2.08
C ARG A 189 9.18 -4.98 1.88
N TRP A 190 10.23 -4.18 2.04
CA TRP A 190 11.62 -4.62 1.88
C TRP A 190 12.24 -5.22 3.14
N GLN A 191 11.47 -5.31 4.23
CA GLN A 191 11.89 -5.99 5.45
C GLN A 191 11.32 -7.41 5.47
N PRO A 192 12.14 -8.45 5.24
CA PRO A 192 11.68 -9.83 5.37
C PRO A 192 11.13 -10.08 6.77
N LEU A 193 10.05 -10.84 6.84
CA LEU A 193 9.34 -11.14 8.08
C LEU A 193 9.37 -12.63 8.38
N TYR A 194 9.69 -12.99 9.61
CA TYR A 194 9.70 -14.37 10.06
C TYR A 194 8.41 -14.74 10.80
N PHE A 195 7.80 -15.85 10.39
CA PHE A 195 6.62 -16.43 11.02
C PHE A 195 7.02 -17.70 11.75
N SER A 196 7.00 -17.68 13.08
CA SER A 196 7.28 -18.86 13.93
C SER A 196 6.09 -19.82 14.02
N ALA A 197 4.86 -19.31 13.82
CA ALA A 197 3.64 -20.09 13.72
C ALA A 197 3.08 -20.04 12.29
N ALA A 198 2.16 -20.94 11.96
CA ALA A 198 1.45 -20.87 10.70
C ALA A 198 0.49 -19.67 10.72
N ASP A 199 0.37 -18.99 9.57
CA ASP A 199 -0.46 -17.79 9.42
C ASP A 199 -0.94 -17.66 7.96
N THR A 200 -1.55 -16.53 7.60
CA THR A 200 -1.98 -16.21 6.25
C THR A 200 -1.53 -14.84 5.78
N ILE A 201 -1.27 -14.73 4.49
CA ILE A 201 -1.26 -13.43 3.80
C ILE A 201 -2.70 -13.12 3.46
N ASP A 202 -3.12 -11.93 3.86
CA ASP A 202 -4.49 -11.47 3.85
C ASP A 202 -4.64 -10.26 2.94
N ILE A 203 -5.83 -10.13 2.36
CA ILE A 203 -6.30 -8.89 1.76
C ILE A 203 -7.50 -8.42 2.56
N LYS A 204 -7.65 -7.11 2.66
CA LYS A 204 -8.79 -6.49 3.33
C LYS A 204 -9.30 -5.35 2.46
N ALA A 205 -10.62 -5.20 2.34
CA ALA A 205 -11.16 -3.99 1.73
C ALA A 205 -10.83 -2.79 2.64
N THR A 206 -10.17 -1.77 2.08
CA THR A 206 -9.75 -0.62 2.90
C THR A 206 -10.96 0.22 3.30
N THR A 207 -10.86 0.86 4.47
CA THR A 207 -11.83 1.86 4.97
C THR A 207 -11.37 3.29 4.72
N ASP A 208 -10.19 3.48 4.13
CA ASP A 208 -9.50 4.77 4.09
C ASP A 208 -9.88 5.60 2.85
N PHE A 209 -10.50 4.95 1.87
CA PHE A 209 -11.18 5.54 0.73
C PHE A 209 -12.64 5.16 0.83
N ALA A 210 -13.54 6.16 0.96
CA ALA A 210 -15.00 6.05 1.03
C ALA A 210 -15.52 4.61 0.81
N ASP A 211 -15.69 3.86 1.90
CA ASP A 211 -15.96 2.41 1.95
C ASP A 211 -16.48 1.80 0.64
N VAL A 212 -15.58 1.23 -0.16
CA VAL A 212 -15.93 0.55 -1.41
C VAL A 212 -15.92 -0.94 -1.17
N ASN A 213 -17.11 -1.55 -1.20
CA ASN A 213 -17.22 -3.00 -1.22
C ASN A 213 -16.58 -3.55 -2.50
N LEU A 214 -15.75 -4.58 -2.35
CA LEU A 214 -15.04 -5.17 -3.47
C LEU A 214 -15.86 -6.35 -3.98
N ASP A 215 -16.45 -6.24 -5.16
CA ASP A 215 -17.40 -7.23 -5.69
C ASP A 215 -17.27 -7.49 -7.20
N GLY A 216 -16.28 -6.91 -7.87
CA GLY A 216 -16.07 -7.06 -9.30
C GLY A 216 -14.67 -7.56 -9.67
N ALA A 217 -13.68 -7.33 -8.81
CA ALA A 217 -12.28 -7.57 -9.13
C ALA A 217 -11.84 -9.05 -9.08
N LYS A 218 -10.81 -9.36 -9.85
CA LYS A 218 -10.04 -10.60 -9.73
C LYS A 218 -8.58 -10.28 -9.50
N LEU A 219 -8.03 -10.82 -8.42
CA LEU A 219 -6.71 -10.46 -7.93
C LEU A 219 -5.83 -11.71 -7.85
N GLU A 220 -4.58 -11.60 -8.27
CA GLU A 220 -3.53 -12.58 -8.00
C GLU A 220 -2.64 -12.02 -6.89
N VAL A 221 -2.69 -12.63 -5.71
CA VAL A 221 -1.74 -12.35 -4.63
C VAL A 221 -0.55 -13.28 -4.81
N CYS A 222 0.66 -12.74 -4.71
CA CYS A 222 1.91 -13.44 -4.87
C CYS A 222 2.80 -13.20 -3.67
N ALA A 223 3.57 -14.22 -3.27
CA ALA A 223 4.52 -14.12 -2.18
C ALA A 223 5.77 -14.93 -2.46
N ILE A 224 6.94 -14.38 -2.11
CA ILE A 224 8.21 -15.10 -2.07
C ILE A 224 8.48 -15.51 -0.63
N MET A 225 8.73 -16.79 -0.41
CA MET A 225 8.92 -17.37 0.90
C MET A 225 10.16 -18.24 0.96
N LEU A 226 10.78 -18.36 2.14
CA LEU A 226 11.90 -19.26 2.42
C LEU A 226 11.64 -19.99 3.74
N LYS A 227 11.58 -21.32 3.70
CA LYS A 227 11.40 -22.11 4.92
C LYS A 227 12.69 -22.08 5.74
N SER A 228 12.60 -21.73 7.02
CA SER A 228 13.74 -21.78 7.92
C SER A 228 13.92 -23.18 8.52
N LEU A 229 15.19 -23.58 8.63
CA LEU A 229 15.64 -24.78 9.34
C LEU A 229 15.63 -24.58 10.85
N ASP A 230 15.92 -23.36 11.29
CA ASP A 230 16.10 -23.03 12.69
C ASP A 230 14.85 -22.30 13.24
N THR A 231 14.47 -22.64 14.47
CA THR A 231 13.50 -21.87 15.26
C THR A 231 14.24 -20.75 15.97
N PHE A 232 13.89 -19.50 15.65
CA PHE A 232 14.44 -18.30 16.28
C PHE A 232 13.51 -17.79 17.39
#